data_AF-G4ZRR2-F1
#
_entry.id   AF-G4ZRR2-F1
#
_cell.length_a   1.000
_cell.length_b   1.000
_cell.length_c   1.000
_cell.angle_alpha   90.00
_cell.angle_beta   90.00
_cell.angle_gamma   90.00
#
_symmetry.space_group_name_H-M   'P 1'
#
loop_
_entity.id
_entity.type
_entity.pdbx_description
1 polymer ?
#
loop_
_entity_poly.entity_id
_entity_poly.type
_entity_poly.pdbx_seq_one_letter_code
_entity_poly.pdbx_strand_id
1 'polypeptide(L)'
;MPRLTSRSTLHLLPEDVAAGAFPLPFYARVVGIEGDEVKFRSFDGEEGALSRSVAARRTVTIAAVNKMGRVSLLRRPVAVTTGDPEPKTFHGQVVGVEDREVTVESDGTQIVAQVDAIKVVAPVVALRLQHVALDTSEWSSADVDNMQTAILSRVLGEGNNEGSRSISCILSGLIDEQNHPEPSAICKWVDPQSGSETQFSLQHALDYAF
;
A
#
# COMPACT_ATOMS: atom_id res chain seq x y z
N MET A 1 19.69 -16.91 -4.30
CA MET A 1 19.42 -15.63 -5.01
C MET A 1 19.62 -15.83 -6.51
N PRO A 2 18.74 -15.28 -7.38
CA PRO A 2 18.89 -15.41 -8.83
C PRO A 2 20.11 -14.61 -9.32
N ARG A 3 20.79 -15.10 -10.37
CA ARG A 3 21.96 -14.43 -10.96
C ARG A 3 21.49 -13.25 -11.83
N LEU A 4 22.13 -12.09 -11.66
CA LEU A 4 21.86 -10.90 -12.47
C LEU A 4 22.33 -11.09 -13.93
N THR A 5 21.43 -10.85 -14.87
CA THR A 5 21.63 -10.93 -16.32
C THR A 5 20.80 -9.85 -17.03
N SER A 6 21.01 -9.65 -18.33
CA SER A 6 20.18 -8.75 -19.16
C SER A 6 18.71 -9.19 -19.31
N ARG A 7 18.33 -10.35 -18.75
CA ARG A 7 16.95 -10.85 -18.72
C ARG A 7 16.37 -10.87 -17.31
N SER A 8 17.11 -10.38 -16.32
CA SER A 8 16.67 -10.36 -14.93
C SER A 8 15.51 -9.40 -14.72
N THR A 9 14.68 -9.74 -13.74
CA THR A 9 13.62 -8.87 -13.23
C THR A 9 14.03 -8.39 -11.83
N LEU A 10 13.69 -7.15 -11.52
CA LEU A 10 14.07 -6.48 -10.28
C LEU A 10 12.80 -6.07 -9.52
N HIS A 11 12.84 -6.15 -8.20
CA HIS A 11 11.90 -5.48 -7.30
C HIS A 11 12.65 -4.32 -6.65
N LEU A 12 12.46 -3.13 -7.18
CA LEU A 12 13.18 -1.92 -6.79
C LEU A 12 12.37 -1.15 -5.75
N LEU A 13 13.09 -0.52 -4.83
CA LEU A 13 12.55 0.45 -3.88
C LEU A 13 12.89 1.87 -4.37
N PRO A 14 12.09 2.89 -4.05
CA PRO A 14 12.39 4.27 -4.44
C PRO A 14 13.77 4.76 -3.99
N GLU A 15 14.25 4.31 -2.83
CA GLU A 15 15.58 4.63 -2.31
C GLU A 15 16.75 3.94 -3.06
N ASP A 16 16.47 2.98 -3.95
CA ASP A 16 17.49 2.34 -4.78
C ASP A 16 17.85 3.18 -6.03
N VAL A 17 17.06 4.21 -6.34
CA VAL A 17 17.12 5.01 -7.57
C VAL A 17 17.17 6.51 -7.26
N ALA A 18 17.24 7.35 -8.29
CA ALA A 18 17.27 8.80 -8.10
C ALA A 18 16.06 9.28 -7.28
N ALA A 19 16.32 10.14 -6.29
CA ALA A 19 15.30 10.60 -5.36
C ALA A 19 14.11 11.24 -6.08
N GLY A 20 12.90 10.78 -5.76
CA GLY A 20 11.66 11.28 -6.32
C GLY A 20 11.30 10.74 -7.71
N ALA A 21 12.14 9.88 -8.31
CA ALA A 21 11.85 9.29 -9.61
C ALA A 21 10.66 8.32 -9.57
N PHE A 22 10.48 7.60 -8.46
CA PHE A 22 9.39 6.65 -8.26
C PHE A 22 8.74 6.89 -6.89
N PRO A 23 7.41 7.00 -6.79
CA PRO A 23 6.75 7.27 -5.52
C PRO A 23 6.57 6.01 -4.64
N LEU A 24 6.68 4.82 -5.24
CA LEU A 24 6.38 3.53 -4.60
C LEU A 24 7.36 2.46 -5.08
N PRO A 25 7.58 1.39 -4.29
CA PRO A 25 8.26 0.19 -4.77
C PRO A 25 7.63 -0.35 -6.05
N PHE A 26 8.45 -0.86 -6.96
CA PHE A 26 8.02 -1.21 -8.32
C PHE A 26 8.83 -2.39 -8.88
N TYR A 27 8.26 -3.04 -9.89
CA TYR A 27 8.98 -4.07 -10.64
C TYR A 27 9.59 -3.48 -11.91
N ALA A 28 10.76 -3.98 -12.29
CA ALA A 28 11.46 -3.54 -13.50
C ALA A 28 12.19 -4.70 -14.19
N ARG A 29 12.51 -4.54 -15.47
CA ARG A 29 13.34 -5.46 -16.24
C ARG A 29 14.69 -4.81 -16.51
N VAL A 30 15.76 -5.59 -16.40
CA VAL A 30 17.08 -5.16 -16.89
C VAL A 30 17.02 -5.04 -18.41
N VAL A 31 17.51 -3.92 -18.94
CA VAL A 31 17.61 -3.67 -20.38
C VAL A 31 19.06 -3.56 -20.86
N GLY A 32 20.00 -3.28 -19.94
CA GLY A 32 21.42 -3.20 -20.24
C GLY A 32 22.28 -3.35 -18.99
N ILE A 33 23.51 -3.82 -19.17
CA ILE A 33 24.54 -3.89 -18.13
C ILE A 33 25.83 -3.34 -18.74
N GLU A 34 26.32 -2.23 -18.19
CA GLU A 34 27.50 -1.51 -18.65
C GLU A 34 28.45 -1.31 -17.47
N GLY A 35 29.44 -2.19 -17.34
CA GLY A 35 30.37 -2.16 -16.20
C GLY A 35 29.67 -2.42 -14.87
N ASP A 36 29.65 -1.41 -13.99
CA ASP A 36 28.96 -1.42 -12.70
C ASP A 36 27.55 -0.80 -12.76
N GLU A 37 27.12 -0.31 -13.92
CA GLU A 37 25.78 0.25 -14.11
C GLU A 37 24.83 -0.79 -14.71
N VAL A 38 23.62 -0.85 -14.18
CA VAL A 38 22.51 -1.65 -14.69
C VAL A 38 21.40 -0.70 -15.11
N LYS A 39 21.05 -0.73 -16.39
CA LYS A 39 19.91 0.01 -16.93
C LYS A 39 18.67 -0.85 -16.83
N PHE A 40 17.57 -0.25 -16.40
CA PHE A 40 16.28 -0.92 -16.27
C PHE A 40 15.15 -0.14 -16.93
N ARG A 41 14.05 -0.84 -17.18
CA ARG A 41 12.75 -0.28 -17.54
C ARG A 41 11.67 -0.86 -16.63
N SER A 42 10.88 -0.02 -15.98
CA SER A 42 9.73 -0.43 -15.17
C SER A 42 8.67 -1.12 -16.05
N PHE A 43 7.70 -1.79 -15.43
CA PHE A 43 6.55 -2.32 -16.18
C PHE A 43 5.59 -1.22 -16.66
N ASP A 44 5.64 -0.04 -16.05
CA ASP A 44 4.86 1.15 -16.44
C ASP A 44 5.56 1.98 -17.54
N GLY A 45 6.82 1.67 -17.83
CA GLY A 45 7.58 2.17 -18.98
C GLY A 45 8.66 3.19 -18.64
N GLU A 46 8.77 3.66 -17.40
CA GLU A 46 9.86 4.53 -16.98
C GLU A 46 11.21 3.81 -17.00
N GLU A 47 12.27 4.55 -17.29
CA GLU A 47 13.63 4.02 -17.34
C GLU A 47 14.50 4.62 -16.25
N GLY A 48 15.55 3.88 -15.89
CA GLY A 48 16.55 4.37 -14.96
C GLY A 48 17.79 3.49 -14.93
N ALA A 49 18.70 3.85 -14.04
CA ALA A 49 19.92 3.11 -13.80
C ALA A 49 20.19 2.97 -12.30
N LEU A 50 20.88 1.89 -11.94
CA LEU A 50 21.34 1.62 -10.58
C LEU A 50 22.66 0.84 -10.60
N SER A 51 23.37 0.81 -9.48
CA SER A 51 24.58 0.00 -9.38
C SER A 51 24.29 -1.49 -9.49
N ARG A 52 25.24 -2.24 -10.02
CA ARG A 52 25.16 -3.70 -10.18
C ARG A 52 24.99 -4.40 -8.84
N SER A 53 25.60 -3.87 -7.78
CA SER A 53 25.47 -4.40 -6.43
C SER A 53 24.03 -4.31 -5.91
N VAL A 54 23.34 -3.19 -6.16
CA VAL A 54 21.94 -2.99 -5.77
C VAL A 54 21.05 -3.89 -6.63
N ALA A 55 21.23 -3.89 -7.96
CA ALA A 55 20.45 -4.74 -8.86
C ALA A 55 20.55 -6.23 -8.51
N ALA A 56 21.72 -6.72 -8.13
CA ALA A 56 21.92 -8.11 -7.70
C ALA A 56 21.10 -8.44 -6.44
N ARG A 57 21.05 -7.55 -5.45
CA ARG A 57 20.25 -7.73 -4.22
C ARG A 57 18.74 -7.66 -4.48
N ARG A 58 18.33 -6.89 -5.49
CA ARG A 58 16.92 -6.70 -5.88
C ARG A 58 16.43 -7.69 -6.94
N THR A 59 17.25 -8.66 -7.33
CA THR A 59 16.88 -9.61 -8.38
C THR A 59 15.81 -10.57 -7.87
N VAL A 60 14.68 -10.60 -8.59
CA VAL A 60 13.55 -11.51 -8.34
C VAL A 60 13.29 -12.37 -9.57
N THR A 61 12.54 -13.45 -9.39
CA THR A 61 12.14 -14.29 -10.53
C THR A 61 10.95 -13.67 -11.25
N ILE A 62 10.90 -13.80 -12.58
CA ILE A 62 9.73 -13.36 -13.36
C ILE A 62 8.46 -14.12 -12.96
N ALA A 63 8.60 -15.36 -12.48
CA ALA A 63 7.51 -16.17 -11.95
C ALA A 63 6.89 -15.52 -10.71
N ALA A 64 7.71 -15.04 -9.77
CA ALA A 64 7.23 -14.30 -8.59
C ALA A 64 6.50 -13.01 -9.01
N VAL A 65 7.06 -12.23 -9.95
CA VAL A 65 6.44 -11.00 -10.43
C VAL A 65 5.09 -11.25 -11.11
N ASN A 66 5.00 -12.29 -11.95
CA ASN A 66 3.73 -12.67 -12.59
C ASN A 66 2.70 -13.16 -11.55
N LYS A 67 3.15 -13.90 -10.53
CA LYS A 67 2.29 -14.36 -9.44
C LYS A 67 1.69 -13.21 -8.63
N MET A 68 2.38 -12.07 -8.55
CA MET A 68 1.98 -10.83 -7.85
C MET A 68 1.25 -9.82 -8.75
N GLY A 69 0.87 -10.18 -9.99
CA GLY A 69 0.13 -9.28 -10.88
C GLY A 69 0.96 -8.14 -11.51
N ARG A 70 2.30 -8.21 -11.44
CA ARG A 70 3.25 -7.23 -12.03
C ARG A 70 3.19 -5.81 -11.47
N VAL A 71 2.41 -5.57 -10.43
CA VAL A 71 2.41 -4.33 -9.64
C VAL A 71 2.90 -4.67 -8.25
N SER A 72 3.90 -3.95 -7.75
CA SER A 72 4.37 -4.16 -6.38
C SER A 72 3.34 -3.60 -5.40
N LEU A 73 2.89 -4.47 -4.49
CA LEU A 73 2.01 -4.10 -3.39
C LEU A 73 2.77 -3.54 -2.18
N LEU A 74 4.08 -3.76 -2.09
CA LEU A 74 4.90 -3.32 -0.96
C LEU A 74 4.73 -1.81 -0.69
N ARG A 75 4.50 -1.45 0.58
CA ARG A 75 4.19 -0.09 1.07
C ARG A 75 2.87 0.51 0.59
N ARG A 76 2.00 -0.25 -0.10
CA ARG A 76 0.69 0.27 -0.51
C ARG A 76 -0.33 0.20 0.63
N PRO A 77 -1.18 1.23 0.77
CA PRO A 77 -2.42 1.13 1.55
C PRO A 77 -3.38 0.13 0.92
N VAL A 78 -3.95 -0.74 1.74
CA VAL A 78 -4.84 -1.81 1.29
C VAL A 78 -6.00 -2.05 2.23
N ALA A 79 -7.08 -2.62 1.69
CA ALA A 79 -8.03 -3.43 2.44
C ALA A 79 -7.69 -4.91 2.20
N VAL A 80 -7.77 -5.73 3.24
CA VAL A 80 -7.51 -7.17 3.21
C VAL A 80 -8.67 -7.93 3.83
N THR A 81 -9.22 -8.89 3.11
CA THR A 81 -10.28 -9.77 3.62
C THR A 81 -9.69 -11.11 4.04
N THR A 82 -9.84 -11.49 5.31
CA THR A 82 -9.37 -12.78 5.84
C THR A 82 -10.27 -13.93 5.38
N GLY A 83 -9.75 -15.16 5.40
CA GLY A 83 -10.53 -16.37 5.13
C GLY A 83 -11.38 -16.82 6.33
N ASP A 84 -12.09 -17.94 6.12
CA ASP A 84 -12.96 -18.62 7.09
C ASP A 84 -12.28 -18.94 8.45
N PRO A 85 -13.04 -19.08 9.55
CA PRO A 85 -14.50 -19.24 9.62
C PRO A 85 -15.31 -17.93 9.79
N GLU A 86 -14.67 -16.83 10.16
CA GLU A 86 -15.31 -15.51 10.32
C GLU A 86 -14.51 -14.52 9.47
N PRO A 87 -14.84 -14.38 8.18
CA PRO A 87 -14.10 -13.51 7.28
C PRO A 87 -14.34 -12.06 7.71
N LYS A 88 -13.25 -11.31 7.88
CA LYS A 88 -13.28 -9.88 8.23
C LYS A 88 -12.43 -9.10 7.25
N THR A 89 -12.86 -7.87 6.97
CA THR A 89 -12.06 -6.92 6.19
C THR A 89 -11.36 -5.95 7.14
N PHE A 90 -10.04 -5.86 6.98
CA PHE A 90 -9.17 -4.94 7.71
C PHE A 90 -8.54 -3.96 6.73
N HIS A 91 -8.05 -2.84 7.26
CA HIS A 91 -7.38 -1.80 6.47
C HIS A 91 -6.00 -1.52 7.04
N GLY A 92 -5.01 -1.32 6.17
CA GLY A 92 -3.66 -1.11 6.65
C GLY A 92 -2.67 -0.90 5.52
N GLN A 93 -1.41 -1.21 5.79
CA GLN A 93 -0.33 -1.10 4.82
C GLN A 93 0.38 -2.42 4.60
N VAL A 94 0.71 -2.72 3.36
CA VAL A 94 1.56 -3.87 3.04
C VAL A 94 3.00 -3.60 3.49
N VAL A 95 3.48 -4.42 4.42
CA VAL A 95 4.85 -4.36 4.97
C VAL A 95 5.74 -5.51 4.47
N GLY A 96 5.13 -6.57 3.91
CA GLY A 96 5.86 -7.74 3.41
C GLY A 96 5.15 -8.38 2.22
N VAL A 97 5.94 -8.96 1.31
CA VAL A 97 5.46 -9.72 0.15
C VAL A 97 6.39 -10.90 -0.07
N GLU A 98 5.85 -12.12 0.00
CA GLU A 98 6.59 -13.36 -0.23
C GLU A 98 5.68 -14.42 -0.87
N ASP A 99 6.11 -15.04 -1.98
CA ASP A 99 5.47 -16.22 -2.58
C ASP A 99 3.92 -16.25 -2.70
N ARG A 100 3.29 -15.09 -2.99
CA ARG A 100 1.83 -14.79 -3.08
C ARG A 100 1.14 -14.42 -1.78
N GLU A 101 1.86 -14.48 -0.69
CA GLU A 101 1.42 -13.95 0.59
C GLU A 101 1.85 -12.50 0.73
N VAL A 102 0.94 -11.73 1.30
CA VAL A 102 1.09 -10.32 1.59
C VAL A 102 0.90 -10.17 3.08
N THR A 103 1.87 -9.54 3.74
CA THR A 103 1.77 -9.17 5.15
C THR A 103 1.29 -7.73 5.23
N VAL A 104 0.12 -7.53 5.82
CA VAL A 104 -0.50 -6.24 6.06
C VAL A 104 -0.34 -5.89 7.54
N GLU A 105 0.16 -4.70 7.83
CA GLU A 105 0.15 -4.12 9.17
C GLU A 105 -1.12 -3.28 9.34
N SER A 106 -1.90 -3.60 10.38
CA SER A 106 -3.18 -2.99 10.73
C SER A 106 -3.23 -2.83 12.25
N ASP A 107 -3.06 -1.60 12.74
CA ASP A 107 -3.16 -1.22 14.16
C ASP A 107 -2.27 -2.09 15.07
N GLY A 108 -1.01 -2.28 14.67
CA GLY A 108 -0.02 -3.10 15.37
C GLY A 108 -0.17 -4.61 15.16
N THR A 109 -1.18 -5.05 14.41
CA THR A 109 -1.41 -6.46 14.07
C THR A 109 -0.89 -6.75 12.66
N GLN A 110 -0.20 -7.87 12.50
CA GLN A 110 0.21 -8.37 11.18
C GLN A 110 -0.75 -9.43 10.68
N ILE A 111 -1.35 -9.17 9.53
CA ILE A 111 -2.32 -10.04 8.85
C ILE A 111 -1.64 -10.59 7.61
N VAL A 112 -1.54 -11.92 7.51
CA VAL A 112 -1.02 -12.60 6.32
C VAL A 112 -2.19 -13.07 5.48
N ALA A 113 -2.22 -12.67 4.21
CA ALA A 113 -3.28 -13.05 3.28
C ALA A 113 -2.73 -13.32 1.87
N GLN A 114 -3.51 -14.05 1.07
CA GLN A 114 -3.19 -14.23 -0.35
C GLN A 114 -3.38 -12.91 -1.10
N VAL A 115 -2.57 -12.69 -2.13
CA VAL A 115 -2.62 -11.50 -2.98
C VAL A 115 -4.02 -11.22 -3.56
N ASP A 116 -4.80 -12.27 -3.84
CA ASP A 116 -6.16 -12.15 -4.40
C ASP A 116 -7.18 -11.58 -3.39
N ALA A 117 -6.84 -11.58 -2.09
CA ALA A 117 -7.66 -10.99 -1.03
C ALA A 117 -7.32 -9.51 -0.76
N ILE A 118 -6.39 -8.94 -1.51
CA ILE A 118 -5.90 -7.57 -1.31
C ILE A 118 -6.56 -6.62 -2.31
N LYS A 119 -7.11 -5.53 -1.80
CA LYS A 119 -7.57 -4.40 -2.60
C LYS A 119 -6.79 -3.15 -2.24
N VAL A 120 -6.15 -2.50 -3.22
CA VAL A 120 -5.48 -1.20 -3.00
C VAL A 120 -6.53 -0.12 -2.75
N VAL A 121 -6.32 0.70 -1.72
CA VAL A 121 -7.21 1.81 -1.34
C VAL A 121 -6.44 3.13 -1.24
N ALA A 122 -7.12 4.25 -1.04
CA ALA A 122 -6.43 5.51 -0.76
C ALA A 122 -5.78 5.48 0.64
N PRO A 123 -4.60 6.11 0.86
CA PRO A 123 -3.94 6.14 2.17
C PRO A 123 -4.85 6.65 3.29
N VAL A 124 -5.62 7.71 3.02
CA VAL A 124 -6.56 8.30 4.00
C VAL A 124 -7.66 7.33 4.41
N VAL A 125 -8.10 6.46 3.50
CA VAL A 125 -9.10 5.43 3.79
C VAL A 125 -8.48 4.36 4.67
N ALA A 126 -7.27 3.90 4.34
CA ALA A 126 -6.60 2.88 5.13
C ALA A 126 -6.33 3.35 6.57
N LEU A 127 -5.78 4.56 6.73
CA LEU A 127 -5.48 5.14 8.04
C LEU A 127 -6.71 5.32 8.93
N ARG A 128 -7.86 5.70 8.36
CA ARG A 128 -9.11 5.92 9.12
C ARG A 128 -9.81 4.66 9.56
N LEU A 129 -9.58 3.55 8.85
CA LEU A 129 -10.22 2.28 9.11
C LEU A 129 -9.24 1.26 9.71
N GLN A 130 -8.02 1.70 10.06
CA GLN A 130 -6.94 0.81 10.49
C GLN A 130 -7.28 0.01 11.76
N HIS A 131 -8.10 0.59 12.63
CA HIS A 131 -8.59 0.00 13.89
C HIS A 131 -9.97 -0.66 13.76
N VAL A 132 -10.58 -0.65 12.56
CA VAL A 132 -11.92 -1.19 12.32
C VAL A 132 -11.82 -2.55 11.64
N ALA A 133 -12.39 -3.57 12.27
CA ALA A 133 -12.57 -4.88 11.67
C ALA A 133 -14.02 -5.04 11.18
N LEU A 134 -14.21 -5.10 9.87
CA LEU A 134 -15.55 -5.18 9.26
C LEU A 134 -15.93 -6.64 9.06
N ASP A 135 -16.96 -7.10 9.75
CA ASP A 135 -17.46 -8.47 9.61
C ASP A 135 -18.15 -8.64 8.26
N THR A 136 -17.72 -9.62 7.47
CA THR A 136 -18.29 -9.84 6.13
C THR A 136 -19.72 -10.40 6.14
N SER A 137 -20.23 -10.85 7.30
CA SER A 137 -21.64 -11.18 7.48
C SER A 137 -22.54 -9.93 7.56
N GLU A 138 -21.98 -8.80 7.97
CA GLU A 138 -22.67 -7.50 8.07
C GLU A 138 -22.33 -6.57 6.90
N TRP A 139 -21.10 -6.67 6.39
CA TRP A 139 -20.53 -5.80 5.38
C TRP A 139 -20.24 -6.57 4.10
N SER A 140 -21.05 -6.35 3.05
CA SER A 140 -20.70 -6.88 1.74
C SER A 140 -19.49 -6.14 1.16
N SER A 141 -18.81 -6.76 0.20
CA SER A 141 -17.74 -6.09 -0.56
C SER A 141 -18.21 -4.76 -1.19
N ALA A 142 -19.47 -4.69 -1.64
CA ALA A 142 -20.01 -3.46 -2.22
C ALA A 142 -20.23 -2.37 -1.15
N ASP A 143 -20.66 -2.74 0.06
CA ASP A 143 -20.85 -1.79 1.16
C ASP A 143 -19.52 -1.20 1.61
N VAL A 144 -18.49 -2.06 1.73
CA VAL A 144 -17.13 -1.63 2.03
C VAL A 144 -16.63 -0.65 0.94
N ASP A 145 -16.83 -0.98 -0.33
CA ASP A 145 -16.39 -0.13 -1.44
C ASP A 145 -17.09 1.23 -1.48
N ASN A 146 -18.41 1.23 -1.24
CA ASN A 146 -19.21 2.45 -1.14
C ASN A 146 -18.75 3.30 0.04
N MET A 147 -18.48 2.70 1.20
CA MET A 147 -17.95 3.40 2.37
C MET A 147 -16.57 4.00 2.09
N GLN A 148 -15.64 3.24 1.51
CA GLN A 148 -14.30 3.71 1.16
C GLN A 148 -14.37 4.92 0.20
N THR A 149 -15.27 4.85 -0.79
CA THR A 149 -15.51 5.94 -1.74
C THR A 149 -16.11 7.16 -1.04
N ALA A 150 -17.10 6.97 -0.17
CA ALA A 150 -17.72 8.05 0.59
C ALA A 150 -16.72 8.76 1.52
N ILE A 151 -15.82 8.02 2.17
CA ILE A 151 -14.73 8.59 2.98
C ILE A 151 -13.85 9.47 2.10
N LEU A 152 -13.43 8.98 0.93
CA LEU A 152 -12.57 9.74 0.03
C LEU A 152 -13.26 11.00 -0.49
N SER A 153 -14.51 10.92 -0.95
CA SER A 153 -15.30 12.08 -1.39
C SER A 153 -15.46 13.13 -0.29
N ARG A 154 -15.69 12.71 0.96
CA ARG A 154 -15.84 13.65 2.09
C ARG A 154 -14.52 14.31 2.49
N VAL A 155 -13.39 13.66 2.27
CA VAL A 155 -12.05 14.24 2.48
C VAL A 155 -11.74 15.26 1.39
N LEU A 156 -11.94 14.89 0.12
CA LEU A 156 -11.55 15.72 -1.02
C LEU A 156 -12.56 16.83 -1.34
N GLY A 157 -13.81 16.68 -0.88
CA GLY A 157 -14.94 17.47 -1.35
C GLY A 157 -15.51 16.89 -2.65
N GLU A 158 -16.79 17.16 -2.90
CA GLU A 158 -17.47 16.70 -4.12
C GLU A 158 -18.44 17.78 -4.63
N GLY A 159 -18.27 18.15 -5.90
CA GLY A 159 -19.05 19.22 -6.54
C GLY A 159 -18.84 20.57 -5.85
N ASN A 160 -19.88 21.09 -5.20
CA ASN A 160 -19.85 22.36 -4.48
C ASN A 160 -19.62 22.20 -2.96
N ASN A 161 -19.45 20.97 -2.48
CA ASN A 161 -19.20 20.71 -1.06
C ASN A 161 -17.69 20.76 -0.79
N GLU A 162 -17.29 21.57 0.19
CA GLU A 162 -15.92 21.59 0.67
C GLU A 162 -15.56 20.28 1.37
N GLY A 163 -14.31 19.84 1.18
CA GLY A 163 -13.76 18.71 1.88
C GLY A 163 -13.67 18.97 3.39
N SER A 164 -13.76 17.91 4.18
CA SER A 164 -13.65 17.97 5.63
C SER A 164 -12.33 17.37 6.12
N ARG A 165 -11.84 17.91 7.23
CA ARG A 165 -10.74 17.32 8.03
C ARG A 165 -11.21 16.75 9.36
N SER A 166 -12.50 16.91 9.68
CA SER A 166 -13.10 16.36 10.91
C SER A 166 -13.39 14.88 10.73
N ILE A 167 -12.72 14.04 11.53
CA ILE A 167 -12.90 12.58 11.53
C ILE A 167 -14.37 12.20 11.72
N SER A 168 -15.04 12.79 12.71
CA SER A 168 -16.45 12.50 13.01
C SER A 168 -17.37 12.88 11.85
N CYS A 169 -17.17 14.05 11.22
CA CYS A 169 -17.97 14.46 10.06
C CYS A 169 -17.81 13.51 8.88
N ILE A 170 -16.60 12.98 8.66
CA ILE A 170 -16.30 12.12 7.52
C ILE A 170 -16.83 10.70 7.72
N LEU A 171 -16.83 10.20 8.95
CA LEU A 171 -17.31 8.85 9.29
C LEU A 171 -18.79 8.82 9.72
N SER A 172 -19.41 9.98 9.91
CA SER A 172 -20.81 10.10 10.32
C SER A 172 -21.75 9.33 9.38
N GLY A 173 -22.54 8.44 9.97
CA GLY A 173 -23.50 7.59 9.25
C GLY A 173 -22.86 6.55 8.32
N LEU A 174 -21.54 6.40 8.32
CA LEU A 174 -20.83 5.30 7.63
C LEU A 174 -20.52 4.18 8.60
N ILE A 175 -19.96 4.50 9.77
CA ILE A 175 -19.72 3.55 10.85
C ILE A 175 -20.30 4.10 12.15
N ASP A 176 -20.64 3.20 13.08
CA ASP A 176 -21.13 3.59 14.40
C ASP A 176 -20.14 4.54 15.09
N GLU A 177 -20.67 5.57 15.74
CA GLU A 177 -19.87 6.60 16.41
C GLU A 177 -18.93 6.04 17.47
N GLN A 178 -19.32 4.94 18.13
CA GLN A 178 -18.49 4.22 19.10
C GLN A 178 -17.22 3.58 18.47
N ASN A 179 -17.22 3.37 17.16
CA ASN A 179 -16.10 2.82 16.39
C ASN A 179 -15.28 3.92 15.70
N HIS A 180 -15.60 5.20 15.90
CA HIS A 180 -14.81 6.28 15.33
C HIS A 180 -13.43 6.30 15.99
N PRO A 181 -12.35 6.45 15.20
CA PRO A 181 -11.02 6.59 15.78
C PRO A 181 -10.90 7.90 16.54
N GLU A 182 -10.13 7.87 17.61
CA GLU A 182 -9.68 9.08 18.29
C GLU A 182 -8.71 9.87 17.39
N PRO A 183 -8.85 11.20 17.26
CA PRO A 183 -7.93 12.02 16.46
C PRO A 183 -6.47 11.92 16.89
N SER A 184 -6.23 11.62 18.17
CA SER A 184 -4.91 11.42 18.77
C SER A 184 -4.35 10.01 18.62
N ALA A 185 -5.11 9.06 18.05
CA ALA A 185 -4.64 7.70 17.81
C ALA A 185 -3.35 7.71 16.98
N ILE A 186 -2.36 6.94 17.43
CA ILE A 186 -1.05 6.90 16.78
C ILE A 186 -1.10 5.87 15.65
N CYS A 187 -0.95 6.35 14.43
CA CYS A 187 -0.75 5.51 13.26
C CYS A 187 0.73 5.15 13.13
N LYS A 188 1.02 3.88 12.90
CA LYS A 188 2.32 3.42 12.42
C LYS A 188 2.22 3.26 10.90
N TRP A 189 3.19 3.83 10.18
CA TRP A 189 3.18 3.80 8.73
C TRP A 189 4.60 3.76 8.17
N VAL A 190 4.83 2.92 7.19
CA VAL A 190 6.07 2.92 6.42
C VAL A 190 5.96 3.96 5.32
N ASP A 191 6.86 4.94 5.34
CA ASP A 191 6.95 5.93 4.27
C ASP A 191 7.16 5.20 2.91
N PRO A 192 6.24 5.36 1.94
CA PRO A 192 6.36 4.77 0.61
C PRO A 192 7.69 5.02 -0.09
N GLN A 193 8.25 6.23 0.08
CA GLN A 193 9.42 6.72 -0.62
C GLN A 193 10.72 6.38 0.10
N SER A 194 10.78 6.51 1.42
CA SER A 194 12.02 6.25 2.16
C SER A 194 12.11 4.84 2.76
N GLY A 195 10.98 4.16 2.93
CA GLY A 195 10.92 2.89 3.65
C GLY A 195 11.10 2.99 5.16
N SER A 196 11.21 4.20 5.69
CA SER A 196 11.33 4.42 7.12
C SER A 196 9.99 4.25 7.81
N GLU A 197 9.98 3.61 8.97
CA GLU A 197 8.80 3.61 9.83
C GLU A 197 8.61 5.01 10.43
N THR A 198 7.38 5.49 10.36
CA THR A 198 6.96 6.78 10.90
C THR A 198 5.78 6.58 11.83
N GLN A 199 5.68 7.45 12.83
CA GLN A 199 4.57 7.49 13.77
C GLN A 199 4.02 8.90 13.81
N PHE A 200 2.71 9.02 13.68
CA PHE A 200 2.00 10.29 13.70
C PHE A 200 0.60 10.10 14.23
N SER A 201 -0.04 11.17 14.72
CA SER A 201 -1.46 11.09 15.06
C SER A 201 -2.31 11.02 13.80
N LEU A 202 -3.45 10.33 13.86
CA LEU A 202 -4.39 10.25 12.75
C LEU A 202 -4.81 11.64 12.24
N GLN A 203 -5.03 12.60 13.15
CA GLN A 203 -5.35 13.98 12.76
C GLN A 203 -4.21 14.66 11.99
N HIS A 204 -2.94 14.43 12.37
CA HIS A 204 -1.80 15.00 11.66
C HIS A 204 -1.74 14.53 10.20
N ALA A 205 -2.06 13.26 9.94
CA ALA A 205 -2.14 12.75 8.57
C ALA A 205 -3.18 13.48 7.73
N LEU A 206 -4.31 13.89 8.32
CA LEU A 206 -5.37 14.61 7.63
C LEU A 206 -5.02 16.07 7.38
N ASP A 207 -4.45 16.74 8.38
CA ASP A 207 -4.17 18.18 8.30
C ASP A 207 -3.09 18.51 7.26
N TYR A 208 -2.16 17.59 7.01
CA TYR A 208 -1.00 17.83 6.15
C TYR A 208 -1.04 17.13 4.80
N ALA A 209 -1.74 16.00 4.68
CA ALA A 209 -1.76 15.25 3.43
C ALA A 209 -2.94 15.61 2.51
N PHE A 210 -4.02 16.22 3.04
CA PHE A 210 -5.26 16.48 2.29
C PHE A 210 -5.91 17.85 2.59
#